data_AF-A0A1H9Y8E8-F1
#
_entry.id   AF-A0A1H9Y8E8-F1
#
_cell.length_a   1.000
_cell.length_b   1.000
_cell.length_c   1.000
_cell.angle_alpha   90.00
_cell.angle_beta   90.00
_cell.angle_gamma   90.00
#
_symmetry.space_group_name_H-M   'P 1'
#
loop_
_entity.id
_entity.type
_entity.pdbx_description
1 polymer ?
#
loop_
_entity_poly.entity_id
_entity_poly.type
_entity_poly.pdbx_seq_one_letter_code
_entity_poly.pdbx_strand_id
1 'polypeptide(L)' 'MGRKRELTPYGKEVKHRLIELNMTQVELAEQVGTSKQYLGKILFGERSGETYLEKINQIIG' A
#
# COMPACT_ATOMS: atom_id res chain seq x y z
N MET A 1 3.00 -10.04 23.94
CA MET A 1 3.16 -8.80 23.14
C MET A 1 3.25 -9.18 21.68
N GLY A 2 2.27 -8.78 20.86
CA GLY A 2 2.30 -9.07 19.41
C GLY A 2 3.44 -8.32 18.73
N ARG A 3 4.15 -8.98 17.82
CA ARG A 3 5.25 -8.40 17.02
C ARG A 3 4.72 -7.16 16.29
N LYS A 4 5.35 -5.99 16.48
CA LYS A 4 4.99 -4.79 15.71
C LYS A 4 5.25 -5.10 14.23
N ARG A 5 4.22 -4.96 13.41
CA ARG A 5 4.35 -5.07 11.96
C ARG A 5 5.14 -3.87 11.45
N GLU A 6 6.22 -4.13 10.74
CA GLU A 6 7.04 -3.10 10.11
C GLU A 6 6.72 -3.01 8.63
N LEU A 7 6.64 -1.77 8.11
CA LEU A 7 6.46 -1.55 6.68
C LEU A 7 7.71 -2.07 5.93
N THR A 8 7.47 -2.71 4.79
CA THR A 8 8.54 -3.02 3.84
C THR A 8 9.13 -1.72 3.28
N PRO A 9 10.33 -1.75 2.66
CA PRO A 9 10.87 -0.58 1.96
C PRO A 9 9.85 0.01 0.98
N TYR A 10 9.21 -0.84 0.19
CA TYR A 10 8.10 -0.45 -0.70
C TYR A 10 6.91 0.15 0.07
N GLY A 11 6.50 -0.46 1.18
CA GLY A 11 5.42 0.07 2.02
C GLY A 11 5.69 1.47 2.57
N LYS A 12 6.96 1.81 2.84
CA LYS A 12 7.38 3.16 3.25
C LYS A 12 7.31 4.14 2.07
N GLU A 13 7.78 3.74 0.90
CA GLU A 13 7.73 4.54 -0.32
C GLU A 13 6.28 4.88 -0.71
N VAL A 14 5.39 3.88 -0.74
CA VAL A 14 3.96 4.10 -1.01
C VAL A 14 3.37 5.09 -0.01
N LYS A 15 3.66 4.96 1.29
CA LYS A 15 3.16 5.90 2.30
C LYS A 15 3.71 7.32 2.12
N HIS A 16 4.97 7.47 1.75
CA HIS A 16 5.56 8.77 1.46
C HIS A 16 4.83 9.42 0.29
N ARG A 17 4.65 8.67 -0.80
CA ARG A 17 3.98 9.16 -2.00
C ARG A 17 2.52 9.53 -1.79
N LEU A 18 1.81 8.73 -0.98
CA LEU A 18 0.45 9.06 -0.55
C LEU A 18 0.37 10.42 0.16
N ILE A 19 1.36 10.76 0.99
CA ILE A 19 1.42 12.08 1.65
C ILE A 19 1.66 13.19 0.62
N GLU A 20 2.58 12.99 -0.31
CA GLU A 20 2.86 13.96 -1.40
C GLU A 20 1.62 14.21 -2.28
N LEU A 21 0.82 13.18 -2.52
CA LEU A 21 -0.40 13.24 -3.31
C LEU A 21 -1.63 13.68 -2.51
N ASN A 22 -1.47 13.94 -1.20
CA ASN A 22 -2.57 14.18 -0.27
C ASN A 22 -3.69 13.12 -0.38
N MET A 23 -3.28 11.87 -0.59
CA MET A 23 -4.15 10.71 -0.81
C MET A 23 -4.09 9.77 0.38
N THR A 24 -5.24 9.28 0.82
CA THR A 24 -5.34 8.28 1.88
C THR A 24 -5.09 6.87 1.35
N GLN A 25 -4.69 5.96 2.25
CA GLN A 25 -4.58 4.55 1.91
C GLN A 25 -5.94 3.90 1.56
N VAL A 26 -7.06 4.51 1.96
CA VAL A 26 -8.41 4.05 1.59
C VAL A 26 -8.67 4.40 0.13
N GLU A 27 -8.44 5.65 -0.27
CA GLU A 27 -8.62 6.11 -1.65
C GLU A 27 -7.71 5.34 -2.62
N LEU A 28 -6.46 5.08 -2.24
CA LEU A 28 -5.58 4.22 -3.04
C LEU A 28 -6.16 2.81 -3.19
N ALA A 29 -6.66 2.22 -2.12
CA ALA A 29 -7.25 0.88 -2.19
C ALA A 29 -8.47 0.84 -3.11
N GLU A 30 -9.33 1.87 -3.04
CA GLU A 30 -10.50 2.01 -3.92
C GLU A 30 -10.09 2.15 -5.39
N GLN A 31 -9.10 2.99 -5.70
CA GLN A 31 -8.59 3.16 -7.07
C GLN A 31 -7.92 1.89 -7.61
N VAL A 32 -7.20 1.16 -6.76
CA VAL A 32 -6.58 -0.14 -7.10
C VAL A 32 -7.64 -1.24 -7.29
N GLY A 33 -8.84 -1.07 -6.72
CA GLY A 33 -9.90 -2.08 -6.72
C GLY A 33 -9.69 -3.16 -5.66
N THR A 34 -9.18 -2.79 -4.49
CA THR A 34 -8.93 -3.70 -3.36
C THR A 34 -9.40 -3.09 -2.03
N SER A 35 -9.28 -3.85 -0.94
CA SER A 35 -9.59 -3.36 0.40
C SER A 35 -8.36 -2.73 1.06
N LYS A 36 -8.56 -1.72 1.92
CA LYS A 36 -7.50 -1.13 2.76
C LYS A 36 -6.72 -2.20 3.53
N GLN A 37 -7.40 -3.22 4.03
CA GLN A 37 -6.80 -4.33 4.78
C GLN A 37 -5.87 -5.15 3.88
N TYR A 38 -6.30 -5.47 2.65
CA TYR A 38 -5.49 -6.21 1.70
C TYR A 38 -4.28 -5.38 1.24
N LEU A 39 -4.49 -4.10 0.90
CA LEU A 39 -3.42 -3.18 0.59
C LEU A 39 -2.40 -3.11 1.75
N GLY A 40 -2.87 -3.01 2.99
CA GLY A 40 -2.01 -3.08 4.18
C GLY A 40 -1.17 -4.36 4.21
N LYS A 41 -1.77 -5.53 3.96
CA LYS A 41 -1.01 -6.80 3.89
C LYS A 41 0.11 -6.76 2.85
N ILE A 42 -0.07 -6.09 1.72
CA ILE A 42 1.00 -5.88 0.72
C ILE A 42 2.10 -4.98 1.30
N LEU A 43 1.74 -3.81 1.85
CA LEU A 43 2.73 -2.85 2.38
C LEU A 43 3.55 -3.39 3.56
N PHE A 44 3.00 -4.35 4.31
CA PHE A 44 3.67 -5.03 5.42
C PHE A 44 4.31 -6.37 5.02
N GLY A 45 4.29 -6.74 3.74
CA GLY A 45 4.95 -7.96 3.22
C GLY A 45 4.26 -9.28 3.56
N GLU A 46 2.99 -9.25 4.00
CA GLU A 46 2.17 -10.46 4.26
C GLU A 46 1.56 -11.06 3.00
N ARG A 47 1.53 -10.27 1.92
CA ARG A 47 1.06 -10.66 0.59
C ARG A 47 2.01 -10.06 -0.45
N SER A 48 2.36 -10.84 -1.49
CA SER A 48 3.14 -10.32 -2.62
C SER A 48 2.38 -9.23 -3.36
N GLY A 49 1.07 -9.43 -3.57
CA GLY A 49 0.20 -8.43 -4.18
C GLY A 49 0.54 -8.14 -5.64
N GLU A 50 1.19 -9.07 -6.34
CA GLU A 50 1.72 -8.91 -7.71
C GLU A 50 0.71 -8.31 -8.69
N THR A 51 -0.55 -8.72 -8.62
CA THR A 51 -1.64 -8.19 -9.46
C THR A 51 -1.96 -6.71 -9.20
N TYR A 52 -1.62 -6.21 -8.01
CA TYR A 52 -1.93 -4.84 -7.57
C TYR A 52 -0.71 -3.92 -7.58
N LEU A 53 0.51 -4.45 -7.51
CA LEU A 53 1.73 -3.63 -7.50
C LEU A 53 1.82 -2.71 -8.71
N GLU A 54 1.53 -3.24 -9.91
CA GLU A 54 1.54 -2.44 -11.13
C GLU A 54 0.53 -1.29 -11.07
N LYS A 55 -0.71 -1.57 -10.63
CA LYS A 55 -1.76 -0.55 -10.47
C LYS A 55 -1.41 0.47 -9.40
N ILE A 56 -0.87 0.03 -8.27
CA ILE A 56 -0.42 0.93 -7.19
C ILE A 56 0.62 1.90 -7.74
N ASN A 57 1.64 1.38 -8.45
CA ASN A 57 2.70 2.19 -9.06
C ASN A 57 2.16 3.16 -10.11
N GLN A 58 1.18 2.74 -10.93
CA GLN A 58 0.52 3.63 -11.90
C GLN A 58 -0.24 4.78 -11.22
N ILE A 59 -0.90 4.54 -10.09
CA ILE A 59 -1.69 5.55 -9.38
C ILE A 59 -0.80 6.52 -8.62
N ILE A 60 0.23 6.00 -7.94
CA ILE A 60 1.11 6.83 -7.11
C ILE A 60 2.21 7.52 -7.94
N GLY A 61 2.44 7.07 -9.19
CA GLY A 61 3.43 7.65 -10.11
C GLY A 61 4.84 7.51 -9.60
#